data_AF-A0A8J8GCY1-F1
#
_entry.id   AF-A0A8J8GCY1-F1
#
_cell.length_a   1.000
_cell.length_b   1.000
_cell.length_c   1.000
_cell.angle_alpha   90.00
_cell.angle_beta   90.00
_cell.angle_gamma   90.00
#
_symmetry.space_group_name_H-M   'P 1'
#
loop_
_entity.id
_entity.type
_entity.pdbx_description
1 polymer ?
#
loop_
_entity_poly.entity_id
_entity_poly.type
_entity_poly.pdbx_seq_one_letter_code
_entity_poly.pdbx_strand_id
1 'polypeptide(L)'
;MIKKPIFYLFTSLSMISCQINGNFKGLYSYYETTRKQNPNLFIKNEGNICSLPNCQNVYITNGKQLSNCLKNKEKSLIYIWGPKCTSKICIPLDIVQKICTKKNIKLYIVAEYYDSEMMDKKYNIEYPIFGIDTEYYKTNVTKKYLNSFLNDLSAEIQVENRYLYFEEGKFVKSYEDLNDFENEM
;
A
#
# COMPACT_ATOMS: atom_id res chain seq x y z
N MET A 1 -52.26 -60.52 8.74
CA MET A 1 -50.90 -60.15 8.27
C MET A 1 -50.98 -58.83 7.53
N ILE A 2 -50.61 -57.72 8.16
CA ILE A 2 -50.59 -56.38 7.53
C ILE A 2 -49.16 -55.86 7.64
N LYS A 3 -48.47 -55.70 6.50
CA LYS A 3 -47.14 -55.09 6.44
C LYS A 3 -47.32 -53.56 6.37
N LYS A 4 -46.78 -52.83 7.34
CA LYS A 4 -46.68 -51.36 7.30
C LYS A 4 -45.45 -50.97 6.46
N PRO A 5 -45.53 -49.98 5.56
CA PRO A 5 -44.34 -49.40 4.96
C PRO A 5 -43.73 -48.36 5.91
N ILE A 6 -42.43 -48.51 6.17
CA ILE A 6 -41.59 -47.54 6.88
C ILE A 6 -41.31 -46.38 5.92
N PHE A 7 -41.81 -45.19 6.26
CA PHE A 7 -41.56 -43.97 5.51
C PHE A 7 -40.18 -43.44 5.94
N TYR A 8 -39.18 -43.60 5.08
CA TYR A 8 -37.83 -43.05 5.32
C TYR A 8 -37.89 -41.53 5.20
N LEU A 9 -37.63 -40.86 6.34
CA LEU A 9 -37.51 -39.42 6.46
C LEU A 9 -36.28 -38.95 5.69
N PHE A 10 -36.50 -38.28 4.55
CA PHE A 10 -35.45 -37.65 3.75
C PHE A 10 -34.94 -36.40 4.49
N THR A 11 -33.88 -36.54 5.28
CA THR A 11 -33.22 -35.41 5.96
C THR A 11 -32.48 -34.55 4.94
N SER A 12 -33.15 -33.50 4.48
CA SER A 12 -32.57 -32.40 3.70
C SER A 12 -31.48 -31.69 4.52
N LEU A 13 -30.21 -31.97 4.20
CA LEU A 13 -29.06 -31.18 4.65
C LEU A 13 -29.11 -29.81 3.96
N SER A 14 -29.69 -28.82 4.63
CA SER A 14 -29.71 -27.43 4.19
C SER A 14 -28.29 -26.88 4.19
N MET A 15 -27.70 -26.70 3.01
CA MET A 15 -26.49 -25.93 2.80
C MET A 15 -26.75 -24.47 3.15
N ILE A 16 -26.53 -24.09 4.41
CA ILE A 16 -26.47 -22.68 4.80
C ILE A 16 -25.11 -22.18 4.30
N SER A 17 -25.06 -21.70 3.05
CA SER A 17 -23.90 -20.99 2.55
C SER A 17 -23.81 -19.67 3.32
N CYS A 18 -22.91 -19.59 4.31
CA CYS A 18 -22.47 -18.30 4.84
C CYS A 18 -21.88 -17.50 3.68
N GLN A 19 -22.63 -16.51 3.18
CA GLN A 19 -22.08 -15.52 2.27
C GLN A 19 -21.07 -14.69 3.06
N ILE A 20 -19.78 -15.02 2.92
CA ILE A 20 -18.70 -14.18 3.43
C ILE A 20 -18.70 -12.91 2.57
N ASN A 21 -19.31 -11.84 3.06
CA ASN A 21 -19.16 -10.49 2.51
C ASN A 21 -17.76 -9.96 2.82
N GLY A 22 -16.75 -10.57 2.21
CA GLY A 22 -15.37 -10.11 2.27
C GLY A 22 -15.16 -8.96 1.29
N ASN A 23 -14.64 -7.84 1.78
CA ASN A 23 -14.20 -6.74 0.93
C ASN A 23 -12.77 -7.03 0.47
N PHE A 24 -12.58 -7.56 -0.75
CA PHE A 24 -11.26 -7.91 -1.32
C PHE A 24 -10.42 -6.67 -1.73
N LYS A 25 -10.51 -5.57 -0.95
CA LYS A 25 -9.72 -4.36 -1.18
C LYS A 25 -8.24 -4.66 -0.98
N GLY A 26 -7.42 -4.14 -1.88
CA GLY A 26 -5.99 -4.43 -1.94
C GLY A 26 -5.60 -5.70 -2.68
N LEU A 27 -6.51 -6.56 -3.15
CA LEU A 27 -6.13 -7.71 -3.99
C LEU A 27 -5.65 -7.27 -5.38
N TYR A 28 -6.30 -6.23 -5.92
CA TYR A 28 -5.95 -5.57 -7.17
C TYR A 28 -5.64 -4.09 -6.91
N SER A 29 -5.07 -3.42 -7.91
CA SER A 29 -4.69 -2.01 -7.78
C SER A 29 -5.86 -1.06 -7.66
N TYR A 30 -7.00 -1.32 -8.31
CA TYR A 30 -8.11 -0.36 -8.44
C TYR A 30 -7.73 0.95 -9.16
N TYR A 31 -6.58 1.02 -9.85
CA TYR A 31 -6.12 2.22 -10.56
C TYR A 31 -7.16 2.72 -11.57
N GLU A 32 -7.63 1.85 -12.47
CA GLU A 32 -8.62 2.20 -13.49
C GLU A 32 -9.95 2.68 -12.91
N THR A 33 -10.44 2.02 -11.86
CA THR A 33 -11.65 2.43 -11.15
C THR A 33 -11.48 3.81 -10.51
N THR A 34 -10.36 4.02 -9.83
CA THR A 34 -10.06 5.28 -9.15
C THR A 34 -9.90 6.42 -10.15
N ARG A 35 -9.23 6.16 -11.28
CA ARG A 35 -9.05 7.15 -12.36
C ARG A 35 -10.38 7.56 -12.98
N LYS A 36 -11.31 6.62 -13.16
CA LYS A 36 -12.68 6.93 -13.65
C LYS A 36 -13.47 7.77 -12.64
N GLN A 37 -13.27 7.56 -11.34
CA GLN A 37 -13.94 8.31 -10.29
C GLN A 37 -13.38 9.72 -10.11
N ASN A 38 -12.06 9.88 -10.21
CA ASN A 38 -11.39 11.17 -10.12
C ASN A 38 -10.25 11.26 -11.15
N PRO A 39 -10.53 11.69 -12.39
CA PRO A 39 -9.55 11.73 -13.48
C PRO A 39 -8.35 12.64 -13.24
N ASN A 40 -8.52 13.67 -12.41
CA ASN A 40 -7.50 14.68 -12.13
C ASN A 40 -6.60 14.30 -10.94
N LEU A 41 -6.91 13.21 -10.22
CA LEU A 41 -6.15 12.80 -9.04
C LEU A 41 -4.72 12.37 -9.39
N PHE A 42 -4.53 11.76 -10.56
CA PHE A 42 -3.26 11.14 -10.92
C PHE A 42 -2.42 11.98 -11.87
N ILE A 43 -1.17 12.19 -11.49
CA ILE A 43 -0.15 12.77 -12.37
C ILE A 43 0.84 11.66 -12.72
N LYS A 44 0.87 11.28 -14.00
CA LYS A 44 1.99 10.49 -14.53
C LYS A 44 3.16 11.46 -14.73
N ASN A 45 4.22 11.27 -13.96
CA ASN A 45 5.44 12.04 -14.12
C ASN A 45 6.54 11.14 -14.71
N GLU A 46 6.99 11.48 -15.91
CA GLU A 46 8.13 10.80 -16.55
C GLU A 46 9.48 11.36 -16.08
N GLY A 47 9.47 12.48 -15.34
CA GLY A 47 10.64 13.18 -14.84
C GLY A 47 11.08 12.77 -13.42
N ASN A 48 11.86 13.67 -12.80
CA ASN A 48 12.42 13.48 -11.47
C ASN A 48 11.33 13.63 -10.39
N ILE A 49 11.10 12.59 -9.60
CA ILE A 49 10.09 12.60 -8.52
C ILE A 49 10.62 13.11 -7.16
N CYS A 50 11.91 13.44 -7.08
CA CYS A 50 12.63 13.70 -5.81
C CYS A 50 12.38 15.09 -5.22
N SER A 51 11.79 15.99 -6.00
CA SER A 51 11.56 17.40 -5.65
C SER A 51 10.15 17.85 -6.01
N LEU A 52 9.21 16.91 -5.96
CA LEU A 52 7.81 17.23 -6.22
C LEU A 52 7.22 17.95 -5.01
N PRO A 53 6.63 19.14 -5.20
CA PRO A 53 5.89 19.80 -4.12
C PRO A 53 4.71 18.91 -3.71
N ASN A 54 4.30 19.00 -2.44
CA ASN A 54 3.03 18.44 -1.99
C ASN A 54 1.89 19.20 -2.71
N CYS A 55 1.46 18.65 -3.83
CA CYS A 55 0.20 18.94 -4.47
C CYS A 55 -0.76 17.82 -4.07
N GLN A 56 -2.05 18.12 -3.92
CA GLN A 56 -3.10 17.15 -3.55
C GLN A 56 -3.28 15.99 -4.56
N ASN A 57 -2.41 15.89 -5.55
CA ASN A 57 -2.36 14.83 -6.55
C ASN A 57 -1.51 13.65 -6.06
N VAL A 58 -1.85 12.47 -6.57
CA VAL A 58 -1.05 11.26 -6.44
C VAL A 58 -0.12 11.14 -7.65
N TYR A 59 1.17 10.98 -7.39
CA TYR A 59 2.17 10.84 -8.44
C TYR A 59 2.45 9.37 -8.72
N ILE A 60 2.31 8.98 -9.98
CA ILE A 60 2.56 7.60 -10.41
C ILE A 60 4.07 7.40 -10.59
N THR A 61 4.63 6.36 -9.97
CA THR A 61 6.08 6.05 -9.97
C THR A 61 6.36 4.55 -9.94
N ASN A 62 7.60 4.17 -10.25
CA ASN A 62 8.15 2.83 -10.01
C ASN A 62 9.30 2.86 -8.98
N GLY A 63 9.76 1.67 -8.56
CA GLY A 63 10.80 1.51 -7.55
C GLY A 63 12.17 2.03 -8.00
N LYS A 64 12.49 2.00 -9.29
CA LYS A 64 13.75 2.56 -9.82
C LYS A 64 13.81 4.08 -9.71
N GLN A 65 12.70 4.74 -10.05
CA GLN A 65 12.57 6.19 -9.89
C GLN A 65 12.71 6.59 -8.42
N LEU A 66 12.02 5.89 -7.52
CA LEU A 66 12.11 6.17 -6.09
C LEU A 66 13.51 5.87 -5.52
N SER A 67 14.10 4.72 -5.86
CA SER A 67 15.48 4.36 -5.47
C SER A 67 16.49 5.46 -5.86
N ASN A 68 16.37 6.00 -7.08
CA ASN A 68 17.23 7.11 -7.50
C ASN A 68 17.05 8.38 -6.65
N CYS A 69 15.86 8.62 -6.11
CA CYS A 69 15.63 9.74 -5.20
C CYS A 69 16.26 9.57 -3.84
N LEU A 70 16.28 8.34 -3.31
CA LEU A 70 16.83 8.06 -1.99
C LEU A 70 18.35 8.26 -1.95
N LYS A 71 19.07 8.08 -3.07
CA LYS A 71 20.53 8.27 -3.17
C LYS A 71 21.02 9.64 -2.70
N ASN A 72 20.18 10.66 -2.81
CA ASN A 72 20.52 12.03 -2.43
C ASN A 72 20.03 12.41 -1.02
N LYS A 73 19.59 11.43 -0.22
CA LYS A 73 19.02 11.64 1.11
C LYS A 73 19.85 10.87 2.13
N GLU A 74 20.25 11.57 3.19
CA GLU A 74 20.99 10.97 4.29
C GLU A 74 20.17 9.84 4.94
N LYS A 75 18.94 10.14 5.35
CA LYS A 75 18.01 9.19 5.96
C LYS A 75 16.62 9.30 5.36
N SER A 76 16.04 8.15 4.99
CA SER A 76 14.70 8.09 4.44
C SER A 76 13.91 6.93 5.00
N LEU A 77 12.60 7.11 5.12
CA LEU A 77 11.64 6.06 5.42
C LEU A 77 10.64 5.97 4.27
N ILE A 78 10.46 4.79 3.70
CA ILE A 78 9.32 4.50 2.83
C ILE A 78 8.24 3.83 3.68
N TYR A 79 7.03 4.37 3.63
CA TYR A 79 5.85 3.74 4.21
C TYR A 79 4.96 3.15 3.10
N ILE A 80 4.86 1.82 3.06
CA ILE A 80 3.93 1.07 2.22
C ILE A 80 2.53 1.17 2.84
N TRP A 81 1.78 2.15 2.36
CA TRP A 81 0.49 2.55 2.90
C TRP A 81 -0.64 1.80 2.21
N GLY A 82 -1.54 1.22 3.01
CA GLY A 82 -2.79 0.63 2.54
C GLY A 82 -3.95 1.60 2.79
N PRO A 83 -4.54 2.26 1.78
CA PRO A 83 -5.48 3.35 2.00
C PRO A 83 -6.67 3.03 2.92
N LYS A 84 -7.25 1.84 2.80
CA LYS A 84 -8.37 1.35 3.63
C LYS A 84 -7.92 0.25 4.59
N CYS A 85 -6.65 0.26 4.99
CA CYS A 85 -6.14 -0.66 5.99
C CYS A 85 -6.81 -0.38 7.35
N THR A 86 -7.33 -1.44 7.98
CA THR A 86 -7.97 -1.39 9.30
C THR A 86 -7.14 -2.05 10.40
N SER A 87 -5.97 -2.60 10.05
CA SER A 87 -5.06 -3.20 11.03
C SER A 87 -4.43 -2.11 11.89
N LYS A 88 -4.10 -2.44 13.14
CA LYS A 88 -3.47 -1.53 14.11
C LYS A 88 -2.09 -1.04 13.66
N ILE A 89 -1.40 -1.80 12.81
CA ILE A 89 -0.08 -1.44 12.26
C ILE A 89 -0.16 -0.30 11.23
N CYS A 90 -1.37 0.00 10.72
CA CYS A 90 -1.57 1.05 9.74
C CYS A 90 -1.82 2.38 10.44
N ILE A 91 -0.77 3.20 10.52
CA ILE A 91 -0.76 4.45 11.25
C ILE A 91 -1.16 5.62 10.32
N PRO A 92 -1.95 6.60 10.82
CA PRO A 92 -2.26 7.82 10.05
C PRO A 92 -1.01 8.53 9.51
N LEU A 93 -1.06 8.94 8.24
CA LEU A 93 0.07 9.53 7.52
C LEU A 93 0.69 10.73 8.25
N ASP A 94 -0.14 11.58 8.85
CA ASP A 94 0.29 12.76 9.62
C ASP A 94 1.14 12.40 10.85
N ILE A 95 0.86 11.25 11.47
CA ILE A 95 1.59 10.77 12.64
C ILE A 95 2.97 10.27 12.20
N VAL A 96 3.02 9.47 11.13
CA VAL A 96 4.30 9.00 10.55
C VAL A 96 5.16 10.19 10.14
N GLN A 97 4.58 11.20 9.48
CA GLN A 97 5.30 12.42 9.10
C GLN A 97 5.89 13.14 10.30
N LYS A 98 5.12 13.31 11.39
CA LYS A 98 5.60 13.96 12.61
C LYS A 98 6.80 13.23 13.22
N ILE A 99 6.74 11.90 13.29
CA ILE A 99 7.84 11.06 13.81
C ILE A 99 9.09 11.21 12.95
N CYS A 100 8.95 11.06 11.62
CA CYS A 100 10.07 11.23 10.69
C CYS A 100 10.69 12.63 10.77
N THR A 101 9.85 13.68 10.83
CA THR A 101 10.32 15.07 10.94
C THR A 101 11.12 15.30 12.22
N LYS A 102 10.65 14.78 13.37
CA LYS A 102 11.35 14.89 14.66
C LYS A 102 12.75 14.25 14.63
N LYS A 103 12.94 13.22 13.82
CA LYS A 103 14.20 12.47 13.68
C LYS A 103 15.03 12.89 12.46
N ASN A 104 14.64 13.97 11.76
CA ASN A 104 15.28 14.42 10.51
C ASN A 104 15.34 13.34 9.41
N ILE A 105 14.28 12.53 9.29
CA ILE A 105 14.14 11.47 8.30
C ILE A 105 13.14 11.92 7.24
N LYS A 106 13.47 11.73 5.95
CA LYS A 106 12.56 12.03 4.84
C LYS A 106 11.54 10.91 4.65
N LEU A 107 10.26 11.24 4.75
CA LEU A 107 9.16 10.28 4.59
C LEU A 107 8.66 10.23 3.14
N TYR A 108 8.58 9.03 2.58
CA TYR A 108 7.96 8.75 1.30
C TYR A 108 6.78 7.80 1.50
N ILE A 109 5.57 8.25 1.15
CA ILE A 109 4.35 7.45 1.29
C ILE A 109 4.03 6.80 -0.05
N VAL A 110 4.06 5.47 -0.10
CA VAL A 110 3.76 4.69 -1.30
C VAL A 110 2.49 3.91 -1.07
N ALA A 111 1.44 4.23 -1.83
CA ALA A 111 0.18 3.53 -1.75
C ALA A 111 0.30 2.15 -2.43
N GLU A 112 0.02 1.10 -1.67
CA GLU A 112 0.08 -0.28 -2.16
C GLU A 112 -1.08 -0.61 -3.11
N TYR A 113 -2.20 0.13 -3.05
CA TYR A 113 -3.30 0.12 -4.02
C TYR A 113 -3.98 1.49 -4.03
N TYR A 114 -4.89 1.71 -4.99
CA TYR A 114 -5.56 2.99 -5.21
C TYR A 114 -6.94 3.04 -4.55
N ASP A 115 -7.26 4.18 -3.92
CA ASP A 115 -8.60 4.48 -3.41
C ASP A 115 -8.83 5.99 -3.46
N SER A 116 -9.81 6.43 -4.25
CA SER A 116 -10.10 7.85 -4.52
C SER A 116 -10.35 8.64 -3.24
N GLU A 117 -11.24 8.12 -2.41
CA GLU A 117 -11.69 8.76 -1.17
C GLU A 117 -10.54 8.98 -0.19
N MET A 118 -9.63 8.00 -0.05
CA MET A 118 -8.50 8.13 0.87
C MET A 118 -7.40 8.99 0.27
N MET A 119 -7.09 8.84 -1.02
CA MET A 119 -6.00 9.57 -1.68
C MET A 119 -6.30 11.05 -1.90
N ASP A 120 -7.57 11.45 -2.01
CA ASP A 120 -7.99 12.84 -2.20
C ASP A 120 -8.05 13.65 -0.89
N LYS A 121 -7.88 12.98 0.26
CA LYS A 121 -7.83 13.63 1.56
C LYS A 121 -6.61 14.54 1.68
N LYS A 122 -6.80 15.64 2.42
CA LYS A 122 -5.72 16.55 2.79
C LYS A 122 -4.95 15.99 3.98
N TYR A 123 -3.71 15.56 3.73
CA TYR A 123 -2.76 15.15 4.74
C TYR A 123 -1.67 16.21 4.93
N ASN A 124 -1.18 16.36 6.16
CA ASN A 124 -0.04 17.19 6.53
C ASN A 124 1.26 16.39 6.37
N ILE A 125 1.67 16.20 5.11
CA ILE A 125 2.86 15.44 4.68
C ILE A 125 3.78 16.34 3.83
N GLU A 126 5.10 16.08 3.86
CA GLU A 126 6.09 16.90 3.11
C GLU A 126 6.09 16.57 1.61
N TYR A 127 6.03 15.29 1.28
CA TYR A 127 5.99 14.78 -0.09
C TYR A 127 4.59 14.29 -0.45
N PRO A 128 4.20 14.30 -1.73
CA PRO A 128 2.91 13.77 -2.15
C PRO A 128 2.82 12.25 -1.91
N ILE A 129 1.60 11.72 -1.99
CA ILE A 129 1.39 10.27 -2.05
C ILE A 129 1.86 9.75 -3.41
N PHE A 130 2.65 8.68 -3.39
CA PHE A 130 3.09 7.98 -4.59
C PHE A 130 2.20 6.76 -4.86
N GLY A 131 1.72 6.63 -6.09
CA GLY A 131 1.03 5.44 -6.58
C GLY A 131 1.99 4.55 -7.37
N ILE A 132 1.93 3.23 -7.18
CA ILE A 132 2.79 2.31 -7.93
C ILE A 132 2.29 2.16 -9.37
N ASP A 133 3.17 2.37 -10.34
CA ASP A 133 2.87 2.26 -11.77
C ASP A 133 2.60 0.80 -12.19
N THR A 134 1.32 0.45 -12.26
CA THR A 134 0.88 -0.89 -12.67
C THR A 134 1.10 -1.17 -14.15
N GLU A 135 1.21 -0.13 -14.98
CA GLU A 135 1.50 -0.29 -16.41
C GLU A 135 2.98 -0.67 -16.61
N TYR A 136 3.89 0.01 -15.90
CA TYR A 136 5.32 -0.34 -15.89
C TYR A 136 5.56 -1.80 -15.46
N TYR A 137 4.88 -2.26 -14.40
CA TYR A 137 4.99 -3.65 -13.92
C TYR A 137 4.11 -4.66 -14.67
N LYS A 138 3.31 -4.21 -15.65
CA LYS A 138 2.46 -5.05 -16.51
C LYS A 138 1.51 -5.96 -15.74
N THR A 139 1.01 -5.51 -14.59
CA THR A 139 0.05 -6.27 -13.78
C THR A 139 -0.75 -5.35 -12.87
N ASN A 140 -2.03 -5.67 -12.67
CA ASN A 140 -2.90 -5.01 -11.71
C ASN A 140 -3.06 -5.81 -10.40
N VAL A 141 -2.36 -6.94 -10.24
CA VAL A 141 -2.41 -7.75 -9.02
C VAL A 141 -1.45 -7.17 -8.00
N THR A 142 -1.95 -6.72 -6.85
CA THR A 142 -1.19 -5.97 -5.85
C THR A 142 0.06 -6.67 -5.39
N LYS A 143 -0.06 -7.92 -4.97
CA LYS A 143 1.09 -8.72 -4.55
C LYS A 143 2.19 -8.78 -5.63
N LYS A 144 1.83 -8.82 -6.92
CA LYS A 144 2.82 -8.95 -8.01
C LYS A 144 3.57 -7.65 -8.23
N TYR A 145 2.88 -6.54 -8.46
CA TYR A 145 3.57 -5.26 -8.72
C TYR A 145 4.26 -4.73 -7.46
N LEU A 146 3.72 -4.97 -6.26
CA LEU A 146 4.38 -4.57 -5.02
C LEU A 146 5.71 -5.32 -4.87
N ASN A 147 5.74 -6.63 -5.07
CA ASN A 147 7.00 -7.40 -5.04
C ASN A 147 8.02 -6.87 -6.06
N SER A 148 7.58 -6.56 -7.29
CA SER A 148 8.47 -5.98 -8.30
C SER A 148 8.96 -4.58 -7.92
N PHE A 149 8.10 -3.77 -7.31
CA PHE A 149 8.46 -2.45 -6.79
C PHE A 149 9.49 -2.53 -5.66
N LEU A 150 9.29 -3.43 -4.69
CA LEU A 150 10.23 -3.65 -3.59
C LEU A 150 11.57 -4.19 -4.11
N ASN A 151 11.56 -5.12 -5.07
CA ASN A 151 12.78 -5.62 -5.69
C ASN A 151 13.58 -4.54 -6.44
N ASP A 152 12.90 -3.56 -7.05
CA ASP A 152 13.56 -2.40 -7.68
C ASP A 152 14.22 -1.48 -6.63
N LEU A 153 13.74 -1.48 -5.37
CA LEU A 153 14.36 -0.75 -4.25
C LEU A 153 15.53 -1.53 -3.64
N SER A 154 15.32 -2.80 -3.29
CA SER A 154 16.33 -3.74 -2.80
C SER A 154 15.77 -5.17 -2.78
N ALA A 155 16.59 -6.15 -3.16
CA ALA A 155 16.21 -7.57 -3.11
C ALA A 155 16.09 -8.13 -1.67
N GLU A 156 16.58 -7.39 -0.66
CA GLU A 156 16.56 -7.81 0.75
C GLU A 156 15.24 -7.50 1.47
N ILE A 157 14.36 -6.70 0.84
CA ILE A 157 13.13 -6.24 1.47
C ILE A 157 12.10 -7.37 1.55
N GLN A 158 11.57 -7.59 2.75
CA GLN A 158 10.45 -8.49 2.98
C GLN A 158 9.12 -7.78 2.72
N VAL A 159 8.23 -8.44 1.99
CA VAL A 159 6.94 -7.89 1.53
C VAL A 159 5.97 -7.57 2.68
N GLU A 160 6.13 -8.24 3.81
CA GLU A 160 5.23 -8.12 4.97
C GLU A 160 5.47 -6.83 5.75
N ASN A 161 6.68 -6.27 5.68
CA ASN A 161 7.04 -5.06 6.40
C ASN A 161 6.61 -3.81 5.65
N ARG A 162 6.03 -2.85 6.37
CA ARG A 162 5.45 -1.63 5.78
C ARG A 162 6.35 -0.41 5.90
N TYR A 163 7.29 -0.40 6.83
CA TYR A 163 8.19 0.72 7.08
C TYR A 163 9.60 0.32 6.68
N LEU A 164 10.13 0.91 5.60
CA LEU A 164 11.40 0.52 5.00
C LEU A 164 12.40 1.66 5.20
N TYR A 165 13.44 1.42 6.00
CA TYR A 165 14.43 2.41 6.37
C TYR A 165 15.66 2.34 5.46
N PHE A 166 16.11 3.51 5.01
CA PHE A 166 17.22 3.68 4.10
C PHE A 166 18.20 4.74 4.61
N GLU A 167 19.48 4.49 4.42
CA GLU A 167 20.56 5.46 4.62
C GLU A 167 21.37 5.61 3.33
N GLU A 168 21.56 6.85 2.88
CA GLU A 168 22.27 7.18 1.63
C GLU A 168 21.78 6.37 0.41
N GLY A 169 20.47 6.11 0.35
CA GLY A 169 19.82 5.33 -0.70
C GLY A 169 19.99 3.81 -0.62
N LYS A 170 20.63 3.28 0.42
CA LYS A 170 20.76 1.84 0.67
C LYS A 170 19.74 1.37 1.68
N PHE A 171 19.13 0.23 1.43
CA PHE A 171 18.24 -0.41 2.39
C PHE A 171 19.04 -0.81 3.63
N VAL A 172 18.50 -0.51 4.81
CA VAL A 172 19.13 -0.85 6.10
C VAL A 172 18.29 -1.89 6.83
N LYS A 173 17.01 -1.60 7.03
CA LYS A 173 16.10 -2.45 7.79
C LYS A 173 14.65 -2.14 7.45
N SER A 174 13.76 -3.08 7.73
CA SER A 174 12.32 -2.90 7.60
C SER A 174 11.58 -3.30 8.87
N TYR A 175 10.44 -2.66 9.12
CA TYR A 175 9.63 -2.84 10.32
C TYR A 175 8.17 -3.11 9.93
N GLU A 176 7.51 -3.98 10.69
CA GLU A 176 6.07 -4.22 10.59
C GLU A 176 5.28 -3.10 11.30
N ASP A 177 5.74 -2.71 12.49
CA ASP A 177 5.13 -1.69 13.34
C ASP A 177 6.00 -0.41 13.38
N LEU A 178 5.35 0.74 13.40
CA LEU A 178 6.04 2.03 13.49
C LEU A 178 6.72 2.25 14.84
N ASN A 179 6.18 1.66 15.92
CA ASN A 179 6.76 1.79 17.25
C ASN A 179 8.14 1.12 17.33
N ASP A 180 8.32 -0.02 16.64
CA ASP A 180 9.62 -0.70 16.58
C ASP A 180 10.66 0.18 15.88
N PHE A 181 10.26 0.85 14.79
CA PHE A 181 11.08 1.86 14.14
C PHE A 181 11.38 3.04 15.07
N GLU A 182 10.39 3.57 15.78
CA GLU A 182 10.57 4.74 16.64
C GLU A 182 11.53 4.48 17.81
N ASN A 183 11.49 3.26 18.37
CA ASN A 183 12.32 2.84 19.51
C ASN A 183 13.78 2.59 19.13
N GLU A 184 14.07 2.20 17.89
CA GLU A 184 15.43 1.91 17.43
C GLU A 184 16.19 3.13 16.88
N MET A 185 15.46 4.16 16.43
CA MET A 185 16.04 5.38 15.84
C MET A 185 16.32 6.47 16.88
#